data_AF-A0A2K9P4H6-F1
#
_entry.id   AF-A0A2K9P4H6-F1
#
_cell.length_a   1.000
_cell.length_b   1.000
_cell.length_c   1.000
_cell.angle_alpha   90.00
_cell.angle_beta   90.00
_cell.angle_gamma   90.00
#
_symmetry.space_group_name_H-M   'P 1'
#
loop_
_entity.id
_entity.type
_entity.pdbx_description
1 polymer ?
#
loop_
_entity_poly.entity_id
_entity_poly.type
_entity_poly.pdbx_seq_one_letter_code
_entity_poly.pdbx_strand_id
1 'polypeptide(L)'
;MKFRKVIVGAVTLAVMFVSCSGLSCFALSDAGSDKPDDIDQSTFETVVKIDENLNMIMDKNENSEVVCQSDIDELAALIDRFNDSIIKQNSGLSQIHFDIIWKVDFVTSQIPEKDKLDMRNIQKSIESFNNIVRLLKPRTESAEAVG
;
A
#
# COMPACT_ATOMS: atom_id res chain seq x y z
N MET A 1 -11.80 -20.31 -31.01
CA MET A 1 -11.72 -19.89 -29.58
C MET A 1 -10.35 -20.29 -28.99
N LYS A 2 -9.31 -19.46 -29.12
CA LYS A 2 -7.95 -19.79 -28.60
C LYS A 2 -7.13 -18.60 -28.07
N PHE A 3 -7.76 -17.45 -27.76
CA PHE A 3 -7.03 -16.25 -27.27
C PHE A 3 -7.15 -15.97 -25.76
N ARG A 4 -8.00 -16.70 -25.02
CA ARG A 4 -8.24 -16.41 -23.59
C ARG A 4 -7.14 -16.88 -22.64
N LYS A 5 -6.28 -17.82 -23.05
CA LYS A 5 -5.25 -18.39 -22.15
C LYS A 5 -3.94 -17.59 -22.11
N VAL A 6 -3.68 -16.75 -23.10
CA VAL A 6 -2.42 -15.97 -23.19
C VAL A 6 -2.44 -14.77 -22.23
N ILE A 7 -3.61 -14.16 -22.00
CA ILE A 7 -3.75 -12.98 -21.13
C ILE A 7 -3.54 -13.35 -19.67
N VAL A 8 -4.05 -14.50 -19.21
CA VAL A 8 -3.89 -14.96 -17.82
C VAL A 8 -2.40 -15.22 -17.51
N GLY A 9 -1.66 -15.84 -18.43
CA GLY A 9 -0.22 -16.07 -18.24
C GLY A 9 0.61 -14.79 -18.15
N ALA A 10 0.27 -13.76 -18.93
CA ALA A 10 0.97 -12.48 -18.88
C ALA A 10 0.65 -11.67 -17.60
N VAL A 11 -0.59 -11.74 -17.11
CA VAL A 11 -0.98 -11.12 -15.83
C VAL A 11 -0.29 -11.83 -14.66
N THR A 12 -0.22 -13.17 -14.66
CA THR A 12 0.50 -13.92 -13.63
C THR A 12 2.01 -13.64 -13.66
N LEU A 13 2.61 -13.49 -14.86
CA LEU A 13 4.02 -13.15 -14.98
C LEU A 13 4.30 -11.70 -14.55
N ALA A 14 3.41 -10.76 -14.84
CA ALA A 14 3.51 -9.38 -14.38
C ALA A 14 3.33 -9.28 -12.86
N VAL A 15 2.41 -10.04 -12.26
CA VAL A 15 2.28 -10.16 -10.80
C VAL A 15 3.54 -10.79 -10.19
N MET A 16 4.16 -11.79 -10.82
CA MET A 16 5.44 -12.36 -10.37
C MET A 16 6.63 -11.40 -10.58
N PHE A 17 6.65 -10.59 -11.64
CA PHE A 17 7.69 -9.58 -11.84
C PHE A 17 7.56 -8.43 -10.84
N VAL A 18 6.32 -8.03 -10.53
CA VAL A 18 6.01 -7.16 -9.38
C VAL A 18 6.38 -7.85 -8.07
N SER A 19 6.30 -9.17 -7.96
CA SER A 19 6.73 -9.93 -6.77
C SER A 19 8.26 -9.96 -6.60
N CYS A 20 9.05 -9.89 -7.68
CA CYS A 20 10.51 -9.74 -7.58
C CYS A 20 10.93 -8.33 -7.12
N SER A 21 10.17 -7.28 -7.46
CA SER A 21 10.29 -5.95 -6.83
C SER A 21 9.54 -5.84 -5.50
N GLY A 22 8.61 -6.75 -5.22
CA GLY A 22 7.87 -6.88 -3.97
C GLY A 22 8.72 -7.52 -2.87
N LEU A 23 9.72 -8.34 -3.24
CA LEU A 23 10.75 -8.84 -2.32
C LEU A 23 11.55 -7.71 -1.66
N SER A 24 11.72 -6.55 -2.32
CA SER A 24 12.25 -5.34 -1.68
C SER A 24 11.20 -4.58 -0.84
N CYS A 25 9.90 -4.79 -1.05
CA CYS A 25 8.83 -4.20 -0.23
C CYS A 25 8.63 -4.91 1.12
N PHE A 26 9.13 -6.13 1.30
CA PHE A 26 8.95 -6.87 2.55
C PHE A 26 9.87 -6.40 3.69
N ALA A 27 10.92 -5.65 3.39
CA ALA A 27 11.93 -5.25 4.37
C ALA A 27 12.18 -3.74 4.37
N LEU A 28 11.15 -2.89 4.34
CA LEU A 28 11.33 -1.45 4.57
C LEU A 28 11.94 -1.20 5.98
N SER A 29 11.52 -1.99 6.96
CA SER A 29 12.06 -1.96 8.33
C SER A 29 13.40 -2.69 8.50
N ASP A 30 13.62 -3.82 7.82
CA ASP A 30 14.80 -4.68 8.03
C ASP A 30 16.01 -4.30 7.15
N ALA A 31 15.79 -3.62 6.03
CA ALA A 31 16.83 -3.26 5.08
C ALA A 31 17.35 -1.83 5.25
N GLY A 32 17.51 -1.33 6.48
CA GLY A 32 18.20 -0.06 6.77
C GLY A 32 17.92 1.05 5.74
N SER A 33 16.66 1.22 5.35
CA SER A 33 16.35 1.94 4.13
C SER A 33 16.56 3.43 4.38
N ASP A 34 17.63 3.98 3.81
CA ASP A 34 17.81 5.42 3.76
C ASP A 34 16.52 6.04 3.19
N LYS A 35 15.97 7.00 3.92
CA LYS A 35 14.76 7.73 3.51
C LYS A 35 14.97 8.25 2.07
N PRO A 36 14.05 7.99 1.13
CA PRO A 36 14.12 8.59 -0.20
C PRO A 36 14.24 10.13 -0.13
N ASP A 37 15.09 10.72 -0.96
CA ASP A 37 15.37 12.17 -0.93
C ASP A 37 14.10 13.03 -1.15
N ASP A 38 13.14 12.50 -1.90
CA ASP A 38 11.88 13.12 -2.30
C ASP A 38 10.74 12.94 -1.31
N ILE A 39 10.98 12.29 -0.17
CA ILE A 39 10.01 12.12 0.92
C ILE A 39 10.44 12.90 2.17
N ASP A 40 9.50 13.57 2.83
CA ASP A 40 9.77 14.16 4.14
C ASP A 40 9.88 13.10 5.25
N GLN A 41 10.70 13.39 6.27
CA GLN A 41 10.99 12.47 7.37
C GLN A 41 9.72 11.96 8.09
N SER A 42 8.72 12.82 8.29
CA SER A 42 7.49 12.43 9.00
C SER A 42 6.65 11.44 8.21
N THR A 43 6.59 11.59 6.89
CA THR A 43 5.90 10.62 6.01
C THR A 43 6.63 9.29 6.01
N PHE A 44 7.96 9.31 5.92
CA PHE A 44 8.76 8.09 5.97
C PHE A 44 8.60 7.34 7.30
N GLU A 45 8.66 8.02 8.44
CA GLU A 45 8.41 7.41 9.75
C GLU A 45 7.01 6.80 9.87
N THR A 46 6.02 7.41 9.20
CA THR A 46 4.66 6.86 9.17
C THR A 46 4.61 5.58 8.34
N VAL A 47 5.29 5.54 7.19
CA VAL A 47 5.45 4.32 6.40
C VAL A 47 6.10 3.19 7.19
N VAL A 48 7.19 3.48 7.91
CA VAL A 48 7.89 2.49 8.74
C VAL A 48 6.96 1.91 9.81
N LYS A 49 6.17 2.74 10.49
CA LYS A 49 5.20 2.27 11.48
C LYS A 49 4.09 1.41 10.89
N ILE A 50 3.62 1.74 9.68
CA ILE A 50 2.67 0.90 8.95
C ILE A 50 3.33 -0.46 8.66
N ASP A 51 4.58 -0.46 8.17
CA ASP A 51 5.33 -1.68 7.85
C ASP A 51 5.50 -2.59 9.07
N GLU A 52 5.90 -2.03 10.21
CA GLU A 52 6.04 -2.74 11.49
C GLU A 52 4.71 -3.34 11.96
N ASN A 53 3.63 -2.56 11.90
CA ASN A 53 2.30 -3.02 12.32
C ASN A 53 1.78 -4.15 11.41
N LEU A 54 2.02 -4.05 10.10
CA LEU A 54 1.69 -5.10 9.14
C LEU A 54 2.50 -6.38 9.39
N ASN A 55 3.80 -6.27 9.69
CA ASN A 55 4.63 -7.41 10.04
C ASN A 55 4.14 -8.10 11.32
N MET A 56 3.75 -7.33 12.34
CA MET A 56 3.15 -7.89 13.56
C MET A 56 1.84 -8.63 13.26
N ILE A 57 0.97 -8.08 12.41
CA ILE A 57 -0.29 -8.75 12.01
C ILE A 57 -0.02 -10.06 11.26
N MET A 58 0.95 -10.07 10.35
CA MET A 58 1.35 -11.29 9.64
C MET A 58 1.91 -12.34 10.59
N ASP A 59 2.81 -11.95 11.51
CA ASP A 59 3.41 -12.87 12.49
C ASP A 59 2.35 -13.50 13.39
N LYS A 60 1.38 -12.70 13.87
CA LYS A 60 0.21 -13.22 14.61
C LYS A 60 -0.58 -14.24 13.78
N ASN A 61 -0.85 -13.93 12.50
CA ASN A 61 -1.60 -14.82 11.62
C ASN A 61 -0.84 -16.13 11.34
N GLU A 62 0.46 -16.07 11.10
CA GLU A 62 1.33 -17.23 10.87
C GLU A 62 1.45 -18.12 12.11
N ASN A 63 1.58 -17.52 13.29
CA ASN A 63 1.71 -18.22 14.57
C ASN A 63 0.36 -18.65 15.17
N SER A 64 -0.75 -18.48 14.44
CA SER A 64 -2.12 -18.77 14.91
C SER A 64 -2.52 -18.00 16.18
N GLU A 65 -1.90 -16.85 16.40
CA GLU A 65 -2.33 -15.88 17.40
C GLU A 65 -3.54 -15.08 16.91
N VAL A 66 -4.31 -14.53 17.84
CA VAL A 66 -5.53 -13.78 17.50
C VAL A 66 -5.16 -12.35 17.11
N VAL A 67 -5.42 -11.99 15.85
CA VAL A 67 -5.44 -10.59 15.41
C VAL A 67 -6.69 -9.93 16.01
N CYS A 68 -6.50 -8.82 16.71
CA CYS A 68 -7.56 -8.14 17.43
C CYS A 68 -8.07 -6.92 16.65
N GLN A 69 -9.30 -6.46 16.95
CA GLN A 69 -9.84 -5.24 16.33
C GLN A 69 -8.95 -4.02 16.59
N SER A 70 -8.28 -3.95 17.75
CA SER A 70 -7.33 -2.87 18.07
C SER A 70 -6.15 -2.81 17.12
N ASP A 71 -5.66 -3.96 16.63
CA ASP A 71 -4.56 -4.01 15.65
C ASP A 71 -5.02 -3.38 14.31
N ILE A 72 -6.25 -3.68 13.90
CA ILE A 72 -6.86 -3.14 12.68
C ILE A 72 -7.14 -1.64 12.80
N ASP A 73 -7.65 -1.20 13.96
CA ASP A 73 -7.95 0.20 14.21
C ASP A 73 -6.66 1.05 14.25
N GLU A 74 -5.57 0.52 14.82
CA GLU A 74 -4.26 1.17 14.80
C GLU A 74 -3.72 1.29 13.37
N LEU A 75 -3.78 0.20 12.59
CA LEU A 75 -3.38 0.21 11.20
C LEU A 75 -4.17 1.25 10.38
N ALA A 76 -5.50 1.33 10.57
CA ALA A 76 -6.34 2.33 9.92
C ALA A 76 -5.91 3.76 10.27
N ALA A 77 -5.66 4.03 11.56
CA ALA A 77 -5.21 5.34 12.03
C ALA A 77 -3.83 5.74 11.46
N LEU A 78 -2.94 4.78 11.25
CA LEU A 78 -1.64 5.01 10.61
C LEU A 78 -1.80 5.33 9.12
N ILE A 79 -2.68 4.63 8.40
CA ILE A 79 -2.98 4.90 6.98
C ILE A 79 -3.62 6.29 6.82
N ASP A 80 -4.50 6.69 7.73
CA ASP A 80 -5.09 8.03 7.71
C ASP A 80 -4.02 9.13 7.88
N ARG A 81 -3.07 8.95 8.82
CA ARG A 81 -1.94 9.87 8.98
C ARG A 81 -1.04 9.93 7.75
N PHE A 82 -0.84 8.78 7.10
CA PHE A 82 -0.08 8.68 5.86
C PHE A 82 -0.79 9.41 4.70
N ASN A 83 -2.11 9.27 4.57
CA ASN A 83 -2.89 10.03 3.60
C ASN A 83 -2.81 11.55 3.85
N ASP A 84 -2.92 11.97 5.11
CA ASP A 84 -2.77 13.36 5.51
C ASP A 84 -1.38 13.92 5.20
N SER A 85 -0.34 13.10 5.34
CA SER A 85 1.03 13.53 5.08
C SER A 85 1.28 13.70 3.57
N ILE A 86 0.74 12.81 2.73
CA ILE A 86 0.75 12.96 1.28
C ILE A 86 0.07 14.25 0.84
N ILE A 87 -1.12 14.57 1.39
CA ILE A 87 -1.86 15.79 1.01
C ILE A 87 -1.06 17.05 1.36
N LYS A 88 -0.32 17.03 2.47
CA LYS A 88 0.51 18.15 2.93
C LYS A 88 1.82 18.26 2.16
N GLN A 89 2.33 17.14 1.65
CA GLN A 89 3.47 17.14 0.75
C GLN A 89 3.07 17.81 -0.57
N ASN A 90 3.77 18.87 -0.94
CA ASN A 90 3.69 19.46 -2.29
C ASN A 90 4.53 18.67 -3.32
N SER A 91 5.23 17.62 -2.89
CA SER A 91 5.89 16.66 -3.76
C SER A 91 4.89 15.69 -4.37
N GLY A 92 5.19 15.19 -5.57
CA GLY A 92 4.40 14.12 -6.17
C GLY A 92 4.50 12.82 -5.37
N LEU A 93 3.66 11.86 -5.73
CA LEU A 93 3.73 10.51 -5.17
C LEU A 93 4.98 9.78 -5.66
N SER A 94 5.73 9.21 -4.72
CA SER A 94 6.84 8.30 -4.98
C SER A 94 6.47 6.83 -4.77
N GLN A 95 7.35 5.92 -5.20
CA GLN A 95 7.11 4.47 -5.24
C GLN A 95 6.71 3.88 -3.88
N ILE A 96 7.37 4.31 -2.80
CA ILE A 96 7.09 3.83 -1.44
C ILE A 96 5.65 4.09 -0.99
N HIS A 97 4.99 5.13 -1.53
CA HIS A 97 3.58 5.37 -1.22
C HIS A 97 2.66 4.28 -1.80
N PHE A 98 3.00 3.79 -2.99
CA PHE A 98 2.27 2.71 -3.63
C PHE A 98 2.60 1.36 -3.00
N ASP A 99 3.88 1.12 -2.66
CA ASP A 99 4.34 -0.12 -2.05
C ASP A 99 3.68 -0.37 -0.70
N ILE A 100 3.60 0.66 0.16
CA ILE A 100 3.01 0.49 1.48
C ILE A 100 1.50 0.21 1.41
N ILE A 101 0.77 0.90 0.52
CA ILE A 101 -0.67 0.66 0.34
C ILE A 101 -0.92 -0.71 -0.27
N TRP A 102 -0.07 -1.16 -1.18
CA TRP A 102 -0.16 -2.53 -1.71
C TRP A 102 0.07 -3.57 -0.61
N LYS A 103 1.04 -3.35 0.28
CA LYS A 103 1.29 -4.24 1.43
C LYS A 103 0.09 -4.29 2.37
N VAL A 104 -0.57 -3.15 2.64
CA VAL A 104 -1.82 -3.11 3.42
C VAL A 104 -2.90 -3.99 2.79
N ASP A 105 -3.18 -3.80 1.50
CA ASP A 105 -4.19 -4.58 0.77
C ASP A 105 -3.86 -6.08 0.79
N PHE A 106 -2.59 -6.43 0.57
CA PHE A 106 -2.12 -7.81 0.65
C PHE A 106 -2.32 -8.44 2.03
N VAL A 107 -1.78 -7.83 3.09
CA VAL A 107 -1.85 -8.39 4.46
C VAL A 107 -3.29 -8.51 4.93
N THR A 108 -4.11 -7.48 4.71
CA THR A 108 -5.52 -7.51 5.14
C THR A 108 -6.34 -8.55 4.37
N SER A 109 -5.97 -8.88 3.13
CA SER A 109 -6.58 -9.99 2.39
C SER A 109 -6.22 -11.39 2.92
N GLN A 110 -5.12 -11.52 3.68
CA GLN A 110 -4.71 -12.79 4.30
C GLN A 110 -5.39 -13.03 5.66
N ILE A 111 -6.09 -12.02 6.22
CA ILE A 111 -6.76 -12.15 7.51
C ILE A 111 -8.02 -13.02 7.35
N PRO A 112 -8.12 -14.13 8.08
CA PRO A 112 -9.26 -15.03 7.96
C PRO A 112 -10.60 -14.37 8.31
N GLU A 113 -11.63 -14.60 7.50
CA GLU A 113 -12.99 -14.09 7.74
C GLU A 113 -13.57 -14.56 9.10
N LYS A 114 -13.10 -15.70 9.62
CA LYS A 114 -13.48 -16.25 10.94
C LYS A 114 -13.21 -15.30 12.10
N ASP A 115 -12.28 -14.35 11.94
CA ASP A 115 -11.88 -13.42 13.00
C ASP A 115 -12.90 -12.27 13.16
N LYS A 116 -13.86 -12.13 12.24
CA LYS A 116 -14.98 -11.16 12.30
C LYS A 116 -14.56 -9.71 12.57
N LEU A 117 -13.37 -9.34 12.10
CA LEU A 117 -12.82 -8.00 12.25
C LEU A 117 -13.50 -7.02 11.30
N ASP A 118 -13.75 -5.79 11.76
CA ASP A 118 -14.31 -4.72 10.95
C ASP A 118 -13.20 -4.02 10.16
N MET A 119 -13.12 -4.32 8.86
CA MET A 119 -12.14 -3.76 7.94
C MET A 119 -12.61 -2.46 7.26
N ARG A 120 -13.81 -1.93 7.60
CA ARG A 120 -14.38 -0.78 6.88
C ARG A 120 -13.52 0.47 6.97
N ASN A 121 -12.83 0.68 8.09
CA ASN A 121 -11.96 1.86 8.25
C ASN A 121 -10.74 1.76 7.34
N ILE A 122 -10.08 0.59 7.27
CA ILE A 122 -8.99 0.33 6.32
C ILE A 122 -9.46 0.58 4.87
N GLN A 123 -10.63 0.03 4.49
CA GLN A 123 -11.18 0.20 3.14
C GLN A 123 -11.42 1.68 2.80
N LYS A 124 -11.95 2.46 3.73
CA LYS A 124 -12.12 3.91 3.57
C LYS A 124 -10.78 4.64 3.42
N SER A 125 -9.78 4.27 4.23
CA SER A 125 -8.45 4.88 4.15
C SER A 125 -7.75 4.55 2.83
N ILE A 126 -7.91 3.34 2.29
CA ILE A 126 -7.42 2.96 0.95
C ILE A 126 -8.18 3.71 -0.15
N GLU A 127 -9.50 3.88 -0.01
CA GLU A 127 -10.29 4.68 -0.95
C GLU A 127 -9.83 6.15 -0.94
N SER A 128 -9.54 6.70 0.23
CA SER A 128 -8.96 8.04 0.39
C SER A 128 -7.63 8.16 -0.35
N PHE A 129 -6.71 7.21 -0.17
CA PHE A 129 -5.45 7.16 -0.92
C PHE A 129 -5.69 7.16 -2.45
N ASN A 130 -6.58 6.30 -2.94
CA ASN A 130 -6.90 6.23 -4.36
C ASN A 130 -7.46 7.56 -4.92
N ASN A 131 -8.24 8.28 -4.12
CA ASN A 131 -8.72 9.60 -4.48
C ASN A 131 -7.59 10.64 -4.52
N ILE A 132 -6.65 10.60 -3.58
CA ILE A 132 -5.44 11.43 -3.60
C ILE A 132 -4.64 11.17 -4.88
N VAL A 133 -4.39 9.90 -5.22
CA VAL A 133 -3.71 9.51 -6.47
C VAL A 133 -4.40 10.09 -7.70
N ARG A 134 -5.73 10.06 -7.76
CA ARG A 134 -6.50 10.65 -8.88
C ARG A 134 -6.34 12.16 -8.98
N LEU A 135 -6.27 12.86 -7.85
CA LEU A 135 -6.10 14.31 -7.80
C LEU A 135 -4.68 14.75 -8.15
N LEU A 136 -3.68 13.96 -7.76
CA LEU A 136 -2.26 14.25 -8.00
C LEU A 136 -1.74 13.74 -9.34
N LYS A 137 -2.50 12.91 -10.07
CA LYS A 137 -2.15 12.58 -11.47
C LYS A 137 -2.04 13.89 -12.26
N PRO A 138 -0.97 14.09 -13.04
CA PRO A 138 -0.89 15.23 -13.92
C PRO A 138 -2.13 15.21 -14.81
N ARG A 139 -2.89 16.32 -14.84
CA ARG A 139 -3.82 16.56 -15.94
C ARG A 139 -2.95 16.49 -17.18
N THR A 140 -3.04 15.41 -17.94
CA THR A 140 -2.59 15.42 -19.33
C THR A 140 -3.24 16.63 -19.95
N GLU A 141 -2.44 17.68 -20.17
CA GLU A 141 -2.85 18.83 -20.95
C GLU A 141 -3.40 18.24 -22.24
N SER A 142 -4.68 18.51 -22.49
CA SER A 142 -5.33 18.13 -23.73
C SER A 142 -4.44 18.62 -24.86
N ALA A 143 -3.99 17.68 -25.69
CA ALA A 143 -3.32 17.94 -26.94
C ALA A 143 -4.28 18.60 -27.95
N GLU A 144 -4.75 19.81 -27.63
CA GLU A 144 -5.46 20.73 -28.52
C GLU A 144 -4.75 22.08 -28.46
N ALA A 145 -3.46 22.05 -28.76
CA ALA A 145 -2.69 23.21 -29.18
C ALA A 145 -1.71 22.77 -30.27
N VAL A 146 -2.24 22.18 -31.34
CA VAL A 146 -1.51 22.08 -32.60
C VAL A 146 -2.42 22.57 -33.72
N GLY A 147 -2.20 23.83 -34.09
CA GLY A 147 -2.40 24.36 -35.45
C GLY A 147 -3.83 24.58 -35.92
#